data_AF-A0A349WBP0-F1
#
_entry.id   AF-A0A349WBP0-F1
#
_cell.length_a   1.000
_cell.length_b   1.000
_cell.length_c   1.000
_cell.angle_alpha   90.00
_cell.angle_beta   90.00
_cell.angle_gamma   90.00
#
_symmetry.space_group_name_H-M   'P 1'
#
loop_
_entity.id
_entity.type
_entity.pdbx_description
1 polymer ?
#
loop_
_entity_poly.entity_id
_entity_poly.type
_entity_poly.pdbx_seq_one_letter_code
_entity_poly.pdbx_strand_id
1 'polypeptide(L)'
;QSLPLSRSWNRAYLMTGMELDNRWSVNARLWKRLPEGAASDDNPGINDSLGRGELSAFWNMDKDNTLGLTLRSSLSSSRRGSARLEWLQTLGTGLGGGKSNLRLHTQLFSGYGDSMVDFNRKRTVFSVGLSLVDF
;
A
#
# COMPACT_ATOMS: atom_id res chain seq x y z
N GLN A 1 11.73 -15.31 -9.26
CA GLN A 1 12.72 -16.11 -8.51
C GLN A 1 12.38 -17.57 -8.66
N SER A 2 13.37 -18.46 -8.73
CA SER A 2 13.18 -19.90 -8.70
C SER A 2 13.01 -20.42 -7.27
N LEU A 3 12.42 -21.60 -7.11
CA LEU A 3 12.32 -22.30 -5.82
C LEU A 3 13.70 -22.39 -5.14
N PRO A 4 13.79 -22.25 -3.79
CA PRO A 4 12.70 -22.19 -2.80
C PRO A 4 12.21 -20.77 -2.43
N LEU A 5 12.64 -19.74 -3.16
CA LEU A 5 12.31 -18.33 -2.89
C LEU A 5 11.11 -17.82 -3.70
N SER A 6 10.51 -18.68 -4.54
CA SER A 6 9.28 -18.37 -5.27
C SER A 6 8.16 -18.01 -4.27
N ARG A 7 7.52 -16.86 -4.52
CA ARG A 7 6.37 -16.37 -3.76
C ARG A 7 5.31 -15.89 -4.75
N SER A 8 4.27 -16.68 -4.96
CA SER A 8 3.11 -16.31 -5.79
C SER A 8 1.84 -16.25 -4.93
N TRP A 9 0.89 -15.40 -5.32
CA TRP A 9 -0.39 -15.25 -4.61
C TRP A 9 -1.50 -14.78 -5.56
N ASN A 10 -2.47 -15.65 -5.83
CA ASN A 10 -3.67 -15.31 -6.60
C ASN A 10 -4.84 -14.85 -5.71
N ARG A 11 -5.51 -13.77 -6.11
CA ARG A 11 -6.61 -13.13 -5.36
C ARG A 11 -7.75 -12.71 -6.26
N ALA A 12 -8.98 -12.98 -5.83
CA ALA A 12 -10.15 -12.23 -6.27
C ALA A 12 -10.37 -11.07 -5.30
N TYR A 13 -10.64 -9.86 -5.81
CA TYR A 13 -10.84 -8.68 -4.98
C TYR A 13 -12.05 -7.85 -5.43
N LEU A 14 -12.66 -7.19 -4.46
CA LEU A 14 -13.66 -6.15 -4.63
C LEU A 14 -13.03 -4.83 -4.19
N MET A 15 -13.19 -3.79 -5.01
CA MET A 15 -12.72 -2.44 -4.70
C MET A 15 -13.87 -1.46 -4.83
N THR A 16 -13.93 -0.50 -3.91
CA THR A 16 -14.80 0.67 -4.00
C THR A 16 -14.00 1.90 -3.61
N GLY A 17 -14.37 3.04 -4.19
CA GLY A 17 -13.70 4.31 -3.98
C GLY A 17 -14.70 5.44 -4.00
N MET A 18 -14.43 6.47 -3.21
CA MET A 18 -15.18 7.73 -3.21
C MET A 18 -14.20 8.89 -3.15
N GLU A 19 -14.55 9.95 -3.87
CA GLU A 19 -13.80 11.19 -3.90
C GLU A 19 -14.71 12.32 -3.48
N LEU A 20 -14.17 13.24 -2.67
CA LEU A 20 -14.87 14.46 -2.27
C LEU A 20 -14.03 15.65 -2.73
N ASP A 21 -14.55 16.32 -3.76
CA ASP A 21 -13.86 17.34 -4.53
C ASP A 21 -12.46 16.83 -4.98
N ASN A 22 -11.51 17.76 -5.10
CA ASN A 22 -10.09 17.46 -5.25
C ASN A 22 -9.36 17.33 -3.90
N ARG A 23 -10.09 17.20 -2.78
CA ARG A 23 -9.48 17.25 -1.44
C ARG A 23 -9.32 15.86 -0.84
N TRP A 24 -10.29 14.98 -1.00
CA TRP A 24 -10.25 13.66 -0.39
C TRP A 24 -10.45 12.55 -1.42
N SER A 25 -9.67 11.48 -1.27
CA SER A 25 -9.90 10.21 -1.96
C SER A 25 -9.84 9.10 -0.92
N VAL A 26 -10.89 8.28 -0.85
CA VAL A 26 -10.97 7.16 0.08
C VAL A 26 -11.28 5.91 -0.72
N ASN A 27 -10.46 4.87 -0.53
CA ASN A 27 -10.60 3.60 -1.23
C ASN A 27 -10.63 2.45 -0.23
N ALA A 28 -11.53 1.51 -0.45
CA ALA A 28 -11.62 0.27 0.30
C ALA A 28 -11.47 -0.91 -0.64
N ARG A 29 -10.68 -1.90 -0.23
CA ARG A 29 -10.45 -3.13 -0.96
C ARG A 29 -10.63 -4.31 -0.03
N LEU A 30 -11.34 -5.31 -0.50
CA LEU A 30 -11.47 -6.61 0.16
C LEU A 30 -11.03 -7.68 -0.83
N TRP A 31 -10.29 -8.68 -0.36
CA TRP A 31 -9.87 -9.78 -1.23
C TRP A 31 -9.98 -11.13 -0.54
N LYS A 32 -10.18 -12.14 -1.37
CA LYS A 32 -10.16 -13.55 -0.98
C LYS A 32 -9.13 -14.28 -1.81
N ARG A 33 -8.27 -15.05 -1.14
CA ARG A 33 -7.32 -15.95 -1.80
C ARG A 33 -8.08 -17.03 -2.55
N LEU A 34 -7.66 -17.27 -3.79
CA LEU A 34 -8.09 -18.44 -4.55
C LEU A 34 -7.27 -19.65 -4.10
N PRO A 35 -7.91 -20.82 -3.85
CA PRO A 35 -7.19 -22.01 -3.43
C PRO A 35 -6.25 -22.48 -4.54
N GLU A 36 -5.02 -22.86 -4.17
CA GLU A 36 -4.06 -23.53 -5.04
C GLU A 36 -3.92 -24.99 -4.59
N GLY A 37 -3.53 -25.89 -5.50
CA GLY A 37 -3.37 -27.30 -5.18
C GLY A 37 -2.30 -27.52 -4.11
N ALA A 38 -2.53 -28.45 -3.18
CA ALA A 38 -1.66 -28.68 -2.01
C ALA A 38 -0.19 -29.03 -2.35
N ALA A 39 0.10 -29.47 -3.58
CA ALA A 39 1.44 -29.76 -4.06
C ALA A 39 2.21 -28.54 -4.61
N SER A 40 1.55 -27.38 -4.78
CA SER A 40 2.13 -26.14 -5.32
C SER A 40 1.91 -24.91 -4.43
N ASP A 41 1.48 -25.10 -3.18
CA ASP A 41 1.28 -23.97 -2.26
C ASP A 41 2.63 -23.52 -1.70
N ASP A 42 3.26 -22.58 -2.40
CA ASP A 42 4.53 -21.98 -2.02
C ASP A 42 4.43 -21.12 -0.73
N ASN A 43 3.21 -20.78 -0.27
CA ASN A 43 2.96 -19.86 0.84
C ASN A 43 1.74 -20.24 1.70
N PRO A 44 1.77 -21.39 2.40
CA PRO A 44 0.75 -21.70 3.39
C PRO A 44 0.73 -20.61 4.48
N GLY A 45 -0.43 -19.98 4.70
CA GLY A 45 -0.64 -18.96 5.76
C GLY A 45 -0.44 -17.48 5.39
N ILE A 46 -0.20 -17.13 4.11
CA ILE A 46 0.03 -15.72 3.70
C ILE A 46 -1.15 -14.79 4.03
N ASN A 47 -2.39 -15.29 3.94
CA ASN A 47 -3.61 -14.54 4.27
C ASN A 47 -3.63 -14.05 5.72
N ASP A 48 -3.02 -14.80 6.64
CA ASP A 48 -3.04 -14.44 8.06
C ASP A 48 -2.14 -13.24 8.33
N SER A 49 -1.24 -12.90 7.40
CA SER A 49 -0.20 -11.90 7.61
C SER A 49 -0.34 -10.67 6.72
N LEU A 50 -0.73 -10.84 5.45
CA LEU A 50 -0.92 -9.74 4.50
C LEU A 50 -2.31 -9.10 4.56
N GLY A 51 -3.24 -9.73 5.27
CA GLY A 51 -4.58 -9.20 5.46
C GLY A 51 -5.61 -9.78 4.49
N ARG A 52 -6.86 -9.39 4.69
CA ARG A 52 -8.01 -9.63 3.78
C ARG A 52 -8.67 -8.34 3.29
N GLY A 53 -8.24 -7.20 3.84
CA GLY A 53 -8.75 -5.90 3.45
C GLY A 53 -7.73 -4.78 3.62
N GLU A 54 -7.93 -3.73 2.82
CA GLU A 54 -7.19 -2.47 2.82
C GLU A 54 -8.18 -1.32 2.81
N LEU A 55 -7.92 -0.31 3.64
CA LEU A 55 -8.58 0.99 3.59
C LEU A 55 -7.49 2.04 3.40
N SER A 56 -7.59 2.85 2.36
CA SER A 56 -6.71 3.99 2.15
C SER A 56 -7.50 5.29 2.06
N ALA A 57 -6.92 6.34 2.62
CA ALA A 57 -7.46 7.69 2.56
C ALA A 57 -6.32 8.65 2.23
N PHE A 58 -6.54 9.49 1.23
CA PHE A 58 -5.62 10.55 0.82
C PHE A 58 -6.30 11.90 0.95
N TRP A 59 -5.58 12.86 1.51
CA TRP A 59 -6.02 14.22 1.72
C TRP A 59 -5.04 15.20 1.07
N ASN A 60 -5.50 15.92 0.06
CA ASN A 60 -4.80 17.05 -0.51
C ASN A 60 -5.01 18.25 0.40
N MET A 61 -4.02 18.50 1.26
CA MET A 61 -4.01 19.64 2.18
C MET A 61 -4.03 20.95 1.42
N ASP A 62 -3.21 21.01 0.38
CA ASP A 62 -3.09 22.13 -0.54
C ASP A 62 -2.68 21.61 -1.93
N LYS A 63 -2.28 22.55 -2.80
CA LYS A 63 -1.92 22.26 -4.18
C LYS A 63 -0.61 21.49 -4.35
N ASP A 64 0.24 21.44 -3.32
CA ASP A 64 1.57 20.85 -3.36
C ASP A 64 1.72 19.68 -2.36
N ASN A 65 0.89 19.63 -1.31
CA ASN A 65 0.98 18.66 -0.22
C ASN A 65 -0.22 17.69 -0.18
N THR A 66 0.09 16.40 -0.18
CA THR A 66 -0.89 15.32 0.03
C THR A 66 -0.44 14.45 1.20
N LEU A 67 -1.35 14.17 2.13
CA LEU A 67 -1.19 13.11 3.12
C LEU A 67 -1.94 11.85 2.71
N GLY A 68 -1.36 10.70 3.02
CA GLY A 68 -1.96 9.40 2.83
C GLY A 68 -1.94 8.58 4.11
N LEU A 69 -3.01 7.85 4.37
CA LEU A 69 -3.08 6.81 5.38
C LEU A 69 -3.59 5.53 4.70
N THR A 70 -2.84 4.44 4.83
CA THR A 70 -3.28 3.12 4.39
C THR A 70 -3.26 2.15 5.57
N LEU A 71 -4.40 1.53 5.84
CA LEU A 71 -4.58 0.50 6.86
C LEU A 71 -4.86 -0.84 6.19
N ARG A 72 -4.18 -1.89 6.64
CA ARG A 72 -4.46 -3.28 6.23
C ARG A 72 -4.75 -4.14 7.44
N SER A 73 -5.71 -5.03 7.31
CA SER A 73 -6.12 -5.94 8.38
C SER A 73 -6.42 -7.34 7.85
N SER A 74 -6.14 -8.36 8.65
CA SER A 74 -6.52 -9.76 8.41
C SER A 74 -8.03 -10.00 8.47
N LEU A 75 -8.79 -9.08 9.07
CA LEU A 75 -10.24 -9.24 9.31
C LEU A 75 -10.59 -10.61 9.92
N SER A 76 -9.66 -11.18 10.70
CA SER A 76 -9.77 -12.47 11.37
C SER A 76 -9.46 -12.32 12.85
N SER A 77 -9.64 -13.38 13.64
CA SER A 77 -9.26 -13.41 15.06
C SER A 77 -7.77 -13.14 15.29
N SER A 78 -6.92 -13.33 14.27
CA SER A 78 -5.52 -12.94 14.31
C SER A 78 -5.39 -11.42 14.17
N ARG A 79 -4.98 -10.72 15.24
CA ARG A 79 -4.81 -9.24 15.30
C ARG A 79 -3.66 -8.70 14.41
N ARG A 80 -3.33 -9.36 13.31
CA ARG A 80 -2.28 -8.96 12.36
C ARG A 80 -2.82 -7.94 11.36
N GLY A 81 -1.99 -6.94 11.09
CA GLY A 81 -2.28 -5.84 10.18
C GLY A 81 -1.10 -4.88 10.06
N SER A 82 -1.30 -3.80 9.32
CA SER A 82 -0.31 -2.76 9.14
C SER A 82 -0.95 -1.40 8.94
N ALA A 83 -0.22 -0.36 9.32
CA ALA A 83 -0.52 1.02 8.97
C ALA A 83 0.64 1.62 8.19
N ARG A 84 0.31 2.47 7.23
CA ARG A 84 1.27 3.26 6.46
C ARG A 84 0.79 4.71 6.44
N LEU A 85 1.66 5.61 6.84
CA LEU A 85 1.50 7.05 6.71
C LEU A 85 2.41 7.56 5.60
N GLU A 86 1.88 8.43 4.76
CA GLU A 86 2.58 8.97 3.60
C GLU A 86 2.38 10.48 3.56
N TRP A 87 3.46 11.19 3.21
CA TRP A 87 3.41 12.61 2.87
C TRP A 87 4.12 12.81 1.53
N LEU A 88 3.39 13.39 0.59
CA LEU A 88 3.84 13.70 -0.75
C LEU A 88 3.89 15.22 -0.87
N GLN A 89 5.04 15.75 -1.28
CA GLN A 89 5.23 17.18 -1.49
C GLN A 89 5.78 17.43 -2.89
N THR A 90 5.11 18.28 -3.66
CA THR A 90 5.58 18.70 -4.99
C THR A 90 6.80 19.60 -4.83
N LEU A 91 7.90 19.25 -5.50
CA LEU A 91 9.19 19.92 -5.40
C LEU A 91 9.47 20.77 -6.65
N GLY A 92 9.61 22.08 -6.44
CA GLY A 92 10.08 23.03 -7.45
C GLY A 92 9.02 23.47 -8.46
N THR A 93 9.46 24.34 -9.38
CA THR A 93 8.70 24.80 -10.54
C THR A 93 9.16 24.06 -11.80
N GLY A 94 8.22 23.67 -12.65
CA GLY A 94 8.50 23.02 -13.93
C GLY A 94 9.17 23.98 -14.92
N LEU A 95 9.88 23.40 -15.90
CA LEU A 95 10.48 24.14 -17.01
C LEU A 95 9.36 24.87 -17.79
N GLY A 96 9.25 26.19 -17.61
CA GLY A 96 8.15 27.01 -18.14
C GLY A 96 7.28 27.72 -17.09
N GLY A 97 7.62 27.63 -15.80
CA GLY A 97 6.91 28.33 -14.71
C GLY A 97 5.67 27.60 -14.18
N GLY A 98 5.39 26.39 -14.69
CA GLY A 98 4.33 25.50 -14.21
C GLY A 98 4.72 24.71 -12.95
N LYS A 99 3.86 23.79 -12.51
CA LYS A 99 4.20 22.84 -11.43
C LYS A 99 5.23 21.83 -11.93
N SER A 100 6.18 21.47 -11.06
CA SER A 100 7.12 20.37 -11.32
C SER A 100 6.44 19.01 -11.14
N ASN A 101 6.93 18.01 -11.87
CA ASN A 101 6.47 16.62 -11.81
C ASN A 101 7.17 15.83 -10.71
N LEU A 102 8.17 16.43 -10.07
CA LEU A 102 8.94 15.82 -9.00
C LEU A 102 8.20 15.96 -7.68
N ARG A 103 8.02 14.85 -6.97
CA ARG A 103 7.47 14.84 -5.61
C ARG A 103 8.44 14.18 -4.64
N LEU A 104 8.67 14.84 -3.50
CA LEU A 104 9.21 14.20 -2.31
C LEU A 104 8.17 13.23 -1.77
N HIS A 105 8.58 12.01 -1.46
CA HIS A 105 7.72 10.98 -0.86
C HIS A 105 8.36 10.54 0.46
N THR A 106 7.71 10.91 1.55
CA THR A 106 8.07 10.47 2.90
C THR A 106 7.05 9.45 3.37
N GLN A 107 7.50 8.30 3.86
CA GLN A 107 6.64 7.20 4.28
C GLN A 107 7.09 6.66 5.64
N LEU A 108 6.11 6.36 6.50
CA LEU A 108 6.30 5.58 7.72
C LEU A 108 5.35 4.39 7.69
N PHE A 109 5.90 3.18 7.64
CA PHE A 109 5.17 1.92 7.72
C PHE A 109 5.36 1.29 9.10
N SER A 110 4.31 0.68 9.65
CA SER A 110 4.41 -0.20 10.81
C SER A 110 3.42 -1.36 10.72
N GLY A 111 3.91 -2.60 10.84
CA GLY A 111 3.07 -3.79 10.82
C GLY A 111 3.72 -4.99 10.13
N TYR A 112 2.87 -5.89 9.65
CA TYR A 112 3.24 -7.10 8.90
C TYR A 112 3.05 -6.90 7.40
N GLY A 113 3.74 -7.65 6.56
CA GLY A 113 3.48 -7.61 5.11
C GLY A 113 4.03 -6.39 4.37
N ASP A 114 5.08 -5.75 4.88
CA ASP A 114 5.76 -4.64 4.18
C ASP A 114 6.33 -5.10 2.83
N SER A 115 6.89 -6.31 2.80
CA SER A 115 7.39 -7.00 1.61
C SER A 115 6.86 -8.43 1.58
N MET A 116 6.68 -8.99 0.37
CA MET A 116 6.31 -10.39 0.18
C MET A 116 7.36 -11.36 0.75
N VAL A 117 8.63 -10.94 0.83
CA VAL A 117 9.72 -11.76 1.40
C VAL A 117 9.64 -11.82 2.94
N ASP A 118 9.13 -10.76 3.57
CA ASP A 118 9.10 -10.58 5.03
C ASP A 118 7.65 -10.52 5.57
N PHE A 119 6.73 -11.26 4.93
CA PHE A 119 5.31 -11.07 5.20
C PHE A 119 4.91 -11.38 6.66
N ASN A 120 5.62 -12.30 7.32
CA ASN A 120 5.32 -12.81 8.66
C ASN A 120 6.04 -12.07 9.81
N ARG A 121 6.81 -11.00 9.52
CA ARG A 121 7.56 -10.25 10.53
C ARG A 121 6.99 -8.84 10.72
N LYS A 122 6.77 -8.43 11.98
CA LYS A 122 6.41 -7.05 12.31
C LYS A 122 7.63 -6.15 12.18
N ARG A 123 7.53 -5.07 11.40
CA ARG A 123 8.58 -4.06 11.25
C ARG A 123 7.99 -2.66 11.32
N THR A 124 8.83 -1.70 11.68
CA THR A 124 8.58 -0.27 11.47
C THR A 124 9.66 0.25 10.55
N VAL A 125 9.26 0.89 9.46
CA VAL A 125 10.15 1.33 8.39
C VAL A 125 9.85 2.78 8.07
N PHE A 126 10.88 3.62 8.12
CA PHE A 126 10.84 4.99 7.66
C PHE A 126 11.55 5.07 6.30
N SER A 127 10.96 5.75 5.33
CA SER A 127 11.49 5.85 3.97
C SER A 127 11.31 7.26 3.44
N VAL A 128 12.32 7.75 2.71
CA VAL A 128 12.28 9.02 1.99
C VAL A 128 12.77 8.75 0.58
N GLY A 129 12.02 9.20 -0.40
CA GLY A 129 12.32 9.00 -1.81
C GLY A 129 11.78 10.14 -2.67
N LEU A 130 12.03 10.03 -3.97
CA LEU A 130 11.52 10.93 -4.98
C LEU A 130 10.66 10.13 -5.96
N SER A 131 9.53 10.71 -6.37
CA SER A 131 8.68 10.16 -7.41
C SER A 131 8.49 11.17 -8.53
N LEU A 132 8.46 10.67 -9.75
CA LEU A 132 8.08 11.43 -10.95
C LEU A 132 6.64 11.04 -11.27
N VAL A 133 5.77 12.04 -11.35
CA VAL A 133 4.39 11.85 -11.79
C VAL A 133 4.32 12.32 -13.24
N ASP A 134 4.10 11.39 -14.15
CA ASP A 134 3.79 11.73 -15.54
C ASP A 134 2.28 11.98 -15.65
N PHE A 135 1.88 13.00 -16.41
CA PHE A 135 0.48 13.40 -16.58
C PHE A 135 0.06 13.38 -18.05
#